data_AF-A0A7S7UC43-F1
#
_entry.id   AF-A0A7S7UC43-F1
#
_cell.length_a   1.000
_cell.length_b   1.000
_cell.length_c   1.000
_cell.angle_alpha   90.00
_cell.angle_beta   90.00
_cell.angle_gamma   90.00
#
_symmetry.space_group_name_H-M   'P 1'
#
loop_
_entity.id
_entity.type
_entity.pdbx_description
1 polymer ?
#
loop_
_entity_poly.entity_id
_entity_poly.type
_entity_poly.pdbx_seq_one_letter_code
_entity_poly.pdbx_strand_id
1 'polypeptide(L)'
;MIADVPTQPPVGDDALQRAIAAQRRAEEMSRQPPQQPSVEQYVDAIPGMSAHWRGFFKAHPDLLFGEQAQIVGQAHAIAIDSGMRDESPEIERFLLSTVATEMDARRERLASAARAVTGASAAPITPEPIVRTPRVPTAAPVSRDVPSASGGRLSAQGQITLSVEEREVARRSRLDLPAAEAERLYAANKARLARMRLDGTYPRSGEG
;
A
#
# COMPACT_ATOMS: atom_id res chain seq x y z
N MET A 1 -0.69 -81.80 16.06
CA MET A 1 -0.47 -80.87 14.93
C MET A 1 0.10 -79.59 15.53
N ILE A 2 1.42 -79.41 15.47
CA ILE A 2 2.10 -78.22 16.01
C ILE A 2 2.21 -77.25 14.84
N ALA A 3 1.59 -76.08 14.98
CA ALA A 3 1.58 -75.05 13.95
C ALA A 3 2.96 -74.39 13.87
N ASP A 4 3.53 -74.48 12.68
CA ASP A 4 4.77 -73.84 12.25
C ASP A 4 4.59 -72.32 12.31
N VAL A 5 5.37 -71.65 13.18
CA VAL A 5 5.37 -70.19 13.34
C VAL A 5 6.45 -69.64 12.42
N PRO A 6 6.12 -68.85 11.38
CA PRO A 6 7.12 -68.33 10.47
C PRO A 6 8.03 -67.33 11.19
N THR A 7 9.31 -67.68 11.26
CA THR A 7 10.38 -66.84 11.81
C THR A 7 10.48 -65.55 11.00
N GLN A 8 10.16 -64.43 11.63
CA GLN A 8 10.29 -63.10 11.05
C GLN A 8 11.80 -62.83 10.81
N PRO A 9 12.23 -62.44 9.60
CA PRO A 9 13.64 -62.16 9.34
C PRO A 9 14.09 -60.98 10.22
N PRO A 10 15.35 -61.00 10.72
CA PRO A 10 15.87 -59.89 11.51
C PRO A 10 15.80 -58.62 10.67
N VAL A 11 15.15 -57.60 11.22
CA VAL A 11 15.12 -56.25 10.63
C VAL A 11 16.55 -55.73 10.73
N GLY A 12 17.37 -55.99 9.71
CA GLY A 12 18.74 -55.50 9.65
C GLY A 12 18.78 -53.98 9.63
N ASP A 13 19.82 -53.41 10.23
CA ASP A 13 20.08 -51.96 10.31
C ASP A 13 19.99 -51.24 8.93
N ASP A 14 20.15 -51.98 7.83
CA ASP A 14 20.00 -51.52 6.45
C ASP A 14 18.61 -50.94 6.12
N ALA A 15 17.54 -51.50 6.69
CA ALA A 15 16.18 -51.02 6.44
C ALA A 15 15.97 -49.62 7.05
N LEU A 16 16.52 -49.40 8.24
CA LEU A 16 16.47 -48.12 8.94
C LEU A 16 17.32 -47.07 8.22
N GLN A 17 18.53 -47.43 7.78
CA GLN A 17 19.37 -46.53 7.00
C GLN A 17 18.71 -46.10 5.68
N ARG A 18 18.02 -47.01 4.99
CA ARG A 18 17.28 -46.71 3.75
C ARG A 18 16.09 -45.78 4.01
N ALA A 19 15.37 -45.97 5.11
CA ALA A 19 14.26 -45.09 5.50
C ALA A 19 14.75 -43.67 5.80
N ILE A 20 15.86 -43.52 6.53
CA ILE A 20 16.47 -42.21 6.83
C ILE A 20 16.96 -41.51 5.56
N ALA A 21 17.59 -42.26 4.65
CA ALA A 21 18.05 -41.70 3.37
C ALA A 21 16.89 -41.24 2.48
N ALA A 22 15.79 -42.01 2.44
CA ALA A 22 14.58 -41.63 1.71
C ALA A 22 13.93 -40.36 2.30
N GLN A 23 13.87 -40.26 3.64
CA GLN A 23 13.34 -39.09 4.32
C GLN A 23 14.17 -37.83 4.04
N ARG A 24 15.50 -37.91 4.08
CA ARG A 24 16.37 -36.77 3.74
C ARG A 24 16.18 -36.30 2.30
N ARG A 25 16.05 -37.22 1.35
CA ARG A 25 15.82 -36.88 -0.06
C ARG A 25 14.43 -36.27 -0.29
N ALA A 26 13.41 -36.74 0.42
CA ALA A 26 12.07 -36.15 0.38
C ALA A 26 12.05 -34.73 0.98
N GLU A 27 12.78 -34.51 2.07
CA GLU A 27 12.94 -33.19 2.66
C GLU A 27 13.72 -32.24 1.73
N GLU A 28 14.78 -32.73 1.06
CA GLU A 28 15.56 -31.94 0.11
C GLU A 28 14.75 -31.56 -1.14
N MET A 29 13.91 -32.46 -1.66
CA MET A 29 12.95 -32.13 -2.72
C MET A 29 11.90 -31.11 -2.27
N SER A 30 11.45 -31.19 -1.01
CA SER A 30 10.49 -30.24 -0.44
C SER A 30 11.09 -28.86 -0.16
N ARG A 31 12.43 -28.76 -0.07
CA ARG A 31 13.17 -27.50 0.12
C ARG A 31 13.43 -26.77 -1.18
N GLN A 32 13.20 -27.37 -2.34
CA GLN A 32 13.28 -26.62 -3.59
C GLN A 32 12.12 -25.61 -3.61
N PRO A 33 12.41 -24.30 -3.60
CA PRO A 33 11.36 -23.31 -3.75
C PRO A 33 10.64 -23.59 -5.08
N PRO A 34 9.30 -23.53 -5.11
CA PRO A 34 8.57 -23.72 -6.36
C PRO A 34 9.19 -22.80 -7.41
N GLN A 35 9.64 -23.38 -8.53
CA GLN A 35 10.21 -22.61 -9.63
C GLN A 35 9.13 -21.63 -10.08
N GLN A 36 9.36 -20.35 -9.83
CA GLN A 36 8.46 -19.33 -10.34
C GLN A 36 8.54 -19.39 -11.87
N PRO A 37 7.40 -19.45 -12.56
CA PRO A 37 7.39 -19.48 -14.01
C PRO A 37 8.17 -18.28 -14.55
N SER A 38 8.92 -18.48 -15.63
CA SER A 38 9.63 -17.37 -16.27
C SER A 38 8.62 -16.33 -16.72
N VAL A 39 9.05 -15.05 -16.78
CA VAL A 39 8.17 -13.96 -17.21
C VAL A 39 7.59 -14.23 -18.60
N GLU A 40 8.38 -14.80 -19.51
CA GLU A 40 7.92 -15.20 -20.84
C GLU A 40 6.79 -16.23 -20.78
N GLN A 41 6.93 -17.26 -19.94
CA GLN A 41 5.90 -18.28 -19.76
C GLN A 41 4.63 -17.70 -19.13
N TYR A 42 4.78 -16.75 -18.20
CA TYR A 42 3.66 -16.04 -17.61
C TYR A 42 2.90 -15.23 -18.66
N VAL A 43 3.59 -14.42 -19.47
CA VAL A 43 2.99 -13.59 -20.52
C VAL A 43 2.30 -14.44 -21.59
N ASP A 44 2.91 -15.55 -21.99
CA ASP A 44 2.32 -16.45 -22.99
C ASP A 44 1.11 -17.24 -22.45
N ALA A 45 1.02 -17.42 -21.13
CA ALA A 45 -0.09 -18.11 -20.49
C ALA A 45 -1.36 -17.23 -20.33
N ILE A 46 -1.29 -15.92 -20.57
CA ILE A 46 -2.45 -15.03 -20.39
C ILE A 46 -3.40 -15.16 -21.59
N PRO A 47 -4.61 -15.74 -21.40
CA PRO A 47 -5.55 -15.90 -22.49
C PRO A 47 -6.10 -14.54 -22.95
N GLY A 48 -6.26 -14.38 -24.26
CA GLY A 48 -6.83 -13.15 -24.85
C GLY A 48 -5.86 -11.99 -25.02
N MET A 49 -4.61 -12.10 -24.57
CA MET A 49 -3.60 -11.07 -24.82
C MET A 49 -3.14 -11.10 -26.29
N SER A 50 -3.07 -9.95 -26.96
CA SER A 50 -2.62 -9.88 -28.34
C SER A 50 -1.11 -10.11 -28.49
N ALA A 51 -0.67 -10.50 -29.68
CA ALA A 51 0.74 -10.74 -29.96
C ALA A 51 1.60 -9.47 -29.76
N HIS A 52 1.02 -8.30 -30.05
CA HIS A 52 1.65 -7.00 -29.85
C HIS A 52 1.94 -6.76 -28.36
N TRP A 53 0.92 -6.84 -27.51
CA TRP A 53 1.08 -6.66 -26.05
C TRP A 53 2.01 -7.71 -25.44
N ARG A 54 1.99 -8.96 -25.91
CA ARG A 54 2.96 -9.98 -25.46
C ARG A 54 4.39 -9.58 -25.79
N GLY A 55 4.64 -9.06 -26.99
CA GLY A 55 5.96 -8.58 -27.40
C GLY A 55 6.43 -7.41 -26.52
N PHE A 56 5.54 -6.45 -26.28
CA PHE A 56 5.80 -5.30 -25.41
C PHE A 56 6.16 -5.73 -23.98
N PHE A 57 5.35 -6.59 -23.34
CA PHE A 57 5.60 -7.03 -21.97
C PHE A 57 6.79 -7.98 -21.83
N LYS A 58 7.14 -8.74 -22.88
CA LYS A 58 8.40 -9.51 -22.90
C LYS A 58 9.63 -8.60 -22.96
N ALA A 59 9.55 -7.48 -23.68
CA ALA A 59 10.61 -6.47 -23.72
C ALA A 59 10.71 -5.66 -22.42
N HIS A 60 9.62 -5.53 -21.68
CA HIS A 60 9.52 -4.75 -20.45
C HIS A 60 8.94 -5.58 -19.29
N PRO A 61 9.68 -6.60 -18.80
CA PRO A 61 9.17 -7.53 -17.78
C PRO A 61 8.85 -6.84 -16.43
N ASP A 62 9.55 -5.75 -16.12
CA ASP A 62 9.35 -5.00 -14.87
C ASP A 62 7.93 -4.43 -14.76
N LEU A 63 7.29 -4.12 -15.90
CA LEU A 63 5.95 -3.55 -15.97
C LEU A 63 4.84 -4.51 -15.53
N LEU A 64 5.10 -5.82 -15.49
CA LEU A 64 4.11 -6.83 -15.14
C LEU A 64 3.93 -7.03 -13.63
N PHE A 65 4.87 -6.52 -12.83
CA PHE A 65 4.93 -6.84 -11.40
C PHE A 65 4.90 -5.60 -10.52
N GLY A 66 4.43 -5.80 -9.29
CA GLY A 66 4.45 -4.79 -8.24
C GLY A 66 3.62 -3.55 -8.57
N GLU A 67 4.20 -2.38 -8.30
CA GLU A 67 3.53 -1.09 -8.47
C GLU A 67 3.43 -0.66 -9.93
N GLN A 68 4.41 -1.02 -10.76
CA GLN A 68 4.46 -0.61 -12.16
C GLN A 68 3.26 -1.18 -12.93
N ALA A 69 2.86 -2.41 -12.62
CA ALA A 69 1.64 -3.03 -13.18
C ALA A 69 0.37 -2.22 -12.89
N GLN A 70 0.27 -1.65 -11.69
CA GLN A 70 -0.89 -0.83 -11.31
C GLN A 70 -0.91 0.49 -12.10
N ILE A 71 0.25 1.12 -12.26
CA ILE A 71 0.40 2.37 -13.03
C ILE A 71 0.10 2.10 -14.50
N VAL A 72 0.63 1.02 -15.07
CA VAL A 72 0.38 0.62 -16.46
C VAL A 72 -1.11 0.36 -16.69
N GLY A 73 -1.80 -0.36 -15.80
CA GLY A 73 -3.23 -0.61 -15.93
C GLY A 73 -4.07 0.68 -15.92
N GLN A 74 -3.71 1.64 -15.05
CA GLN A 74 -4.38 2.95 -15.01
C GLN A 74 -4.08 3.78 -16.26
N ALA A 75 -2.81 3.85 -16.68
CA ALA A 75 -2.39 4.58 -17.87
C ALA A 75 -3.00 3.99 -19.15
N HIS A 76 -3.14 2.67 -19.23
CA HIS A 76 -3.81 2.00 -20.35
C HIS A 76 -5.27 2.42 -20.45
N ALA A 77 -6.03 2.38 -19.35
CA ALA A 77 -7.41 2.84 -19.32
C ALA A 77 -7.54 4.31 -19.79
N ILE A 78 -6.66 5.19 -19.31
CA ILE A 78 -6.63 6.61 -19.70
C ILE A 78 -6.35 6.76 -21.21
N ALA A 79 -5.42 5.97 -21.76
CA ALA A 79 -5.08 6.02 -23.18
C ALA A 79 -6.26 5.57 -24.06
N ILE A 80 -6.96 4.50 -23.67
CA ILE A 80 -8.16 4.03 -24.38
C ILE A 80 -9.29 5.06 -24.31
N ASP A 81 -9.54 5.64 -23.13
CA ASP A 81 -10.54 6.71 -22.95
C ASP A 81 -10.20 7.97 -23.78
N SER A 82 -8.91 8.19 -24.05
CA SER A 82 -8.42 9.28 -24.92
C SER A 82 -8.52 8.95 -26.42
N GLY A 83 -9.04 7.77 -26.78
CA GLY A 83 -9.19 7.33 -28.16
C GLY A 83 -7.91 6.82 -28.82
N MET A 84 -6.87 6.50 -28.04
CA MET A 84 -5.69 5.83 -28.58
C MET A 84 -6.06 4.40 -29.01
N ARG A 85 -5.43 3.91 -30.08
CA ARG A 85 -5.66 2.54 -30.54
C ARG A 85 -4.93 1.58 -29.59
N ASP A 86 -5.62 0.51 -29.19
CA ASP A 86 -5.12 -0.43 -28.19
C ASP A 86 -3.82 -1.16 -28.62
N GLU A 87 -3.63 -1.41 -29.92
CA GLU A 87 -2.45 -2.11 -30.43
C GLU A 87 -1.57 -1.17 -31.25
N SER A 88 -1.06 -0.12 -30.60
CA SER A 88 -0.32 0.92 -31.30
C SER A 88 0.95 1.36 -30.56
N PRO A 89 2.02 1.75 -31.29
CA PRO A 89 3.23 2.23 -30.65
C PRO A 89 3.02 3.59 -29.93
N GLU A 90 1.92 4.28 -30.20
CA GLU A 90 1.52 5.48 -29.45
C GLU A 90 1.15 5.13 -28.00
N ILE A 91 0.33 4.10 -27.78
CA ILE A 91 -0.05 3.70 -26.42
C ILE A 91 1.16 3.13 -25.67
N GLU A 92 2.03 2.37 -26.31
CA GLU A 92 3.28 1.88 -25.69
C GLU A 92 4.16 3.03 -25.18
N ARG A 93 4.39 4.05 -26.02
CA ARG A 93 5.17 5.24 -25.64
C ARG A 93 4.50 6.00 -24.51
N PHE A 94 3.17 6.12 -24.54
CA PHE A 94 2.39 6.75 -23.47
C PHE A 94 2.56 6.00 -22.14
N LEU A 95 2.41 4.68 -22.13
CA LEU A 95 2.59 3.84 -20.94
C LEU A 95 3.99 4.00 -20.35
N LEU A 96 5.03 3.86 -21.18
CA LEU A 96 6.41 3.98 -20.73
C LEU A 96 6.69 5.37 -20.15
N SER A 97 6.21 6.43 -20.79
CA SER A 97 6.41 7.81 -20.30
C SER A 97 5.68 8.08 -18.98
N THR A 98 4.48 7.51 -18.82
CA THR A 98 3.67 7.65 -17.59
C THR A 98 4.35 6.93 -16.44
N VAL A 99 4.78 5.69 -16.65
CA VAL A 99 5.51 4.92 -15.63
C VAL A 99 6.80 5.62 -15.23
N ALA A 100 7.58 6.11 -16.19
CA ALA A 100 8.81 6.86 -15.88
C ALA A 100 8.53 8.10 -15.02
N THR A 101 7.53 8.90 -15.40
CA THR A 101 7.14 10.11 -14.66
C THR A 101 6.69 9.79 -13.24
N GLU A 102 5.87 8.76 -13.05
CA GLU A 102 5.40 8.35 -11.73
C GLU A 102 6.54 7.81 -10.84
N MET A 103 7.47 7.05 -11.41
CA MET A 103 8.65 6.55 -10.69
C MET A 103 9.56 7.69 -10.26
N ASP A 104 9.76 8.70 -11.10
CA ASP A 104 10.56 9.88 -10.75
C ASP A 104 9.87 10.73 -9.68
N ALA A 105 8.56 11.00 -9.82
CA ALA A 105 7.78 11.70 -8.80
C ALA A 105 7.78 10.96 -7.46
N ARG A 106 7.74 9.63 -7.48
CA ARG A 106 7.85 8.81 -6.27
C ARG A 106 9.25 8.86 -5.67
N ARG A 107 10.30 8.77 -6.49
CA ARG A 107 11.70 8.90 -6.04
C ARG A 107 11.92 10.26 -5.37
N GLU A 108 11.37 11.33 -5.94
CA GLU A 108 11.45 12.68 -5.36
C GLU A 108 10.70 12.78 -4.03
N ARG A 109 9.51 12.19 -3.92
CA ARG A 109 8.76 12.11 -2.65
C ARG A 109 9.55 11.37 -1.56
N LEU A 110 10.16 10.24 -1.90
CA LEU A 110 10.99 9.48 -0.97
C LEU A 110 12.26 10.25 -0.57
N ALA A 111 12.93 10.90 -1.53
CA ALA A 111 14.10 11.73 -1.25
C ALA A 111 13.75 12.93 -0.34
N SER A 112 12.60 13.56 -0.58
CA SER A 112 12.10 14.67 0.24
C SER A 112 11.73 14.22 1.66
N ALA A 113 11.08 13.05 1.79
CA ALA A 113 10.79 12.45 3.09
C ALA A 113 12.08 12.10 3.86
N ALA A 114 13.09 11.54 3.19
CA ALA A 114 14.38 11.22 3.81
C ALA A 114 15.12 12.49 4.29
N ARG A 115 15.08 13.57 3.51
CA ARG A 115 15.60 14.90 3.91
C ARG A 115 14.86 15.48 5.11
N ALA A 116 13.54 15.33 5.18
CA ALA A 116 12.76 15.81 6.32
C ALA A 116 13.13 15.07 7.63
N VAL A 117 13.34 13.75 7.55
CA VAL A 117 13.73 12.94 8.72
C VAL A 117 15.16 13.26 9.17
N THR A 118 16.09 13.48 8.24
CA THR A 118 17.50 13.77 8.57
C THR A 118 17.73 15.24 8.96
N GLY A 119 16.98 16.18 8.35
CA GLY A 119 17.07 17.61 8.62
C GLY A 119 16.44 18.05 9.95
N ALA A 120 15.55 17.24 10.53
CA ALA A 120 14.94 17.52 11.83
C ALA A 120 15.91 17.40 13.03
N SER A 121 17.15 16.96 12.81
CA SER A 121 18.16 16.75 13.88
C SER A 121 19.24 17.83 13.99
N ALA A 122 19.11 18.95 13.27
CA ALA A 122 20.02 20.08 13.40
C ALA A 122 19.21 21.38 13.59
N ALA A 123 18.63 21.56 14.78
CA ALA A 123 18.31 22.90 15.21
C ALA A 123 19.64 23.65 15.39
N PRO A 124 19.94 24.72 14.62
CA PRO A 124 20.97 25.65 15.05
C PRO A 124 20.51 26.22 16.38
N ILE A 125 21.35 26.07 17.42
CA ILE A 125 21.20 26.78 18.69
C ILE A 125 21.28 28.26 18.32
N THR A 126 20.13 28.87 18.03
CA THR A 126 20.06 30.27 17.65
C THR A 126 20.18 31.02 18.97
N PRO A 127 21.26 31.76 19.24
CA PRO A 127 21.31 32.58 20.45
C PRO A 127 20.14 33.54 20.41
N GLU A 128 19.30 33.52 21.46
CA GLU A 128 18.14 34.39 21.61
C GLU A 128 18.50 35.85 21.27
N PRO A 129 17.89 36.46 20.25
CA PRO A 129 17.91 37.91 20.16
C PRO A 129 17.00 38.46 21.26
N ILE A 130 17.61 39.14 22.23
CA ILE A 130 16.91 39.92 23.26
C ILE A 130 15.96 40.90 22.58
N VAL A 131 14.66 40.60 22.60
CA VAL A 131 13.61 41.46 22.05
C VAL A 131 13.38 42.63 23.01
N ARG A 132 13.92 43.80 22.67
CA ARG A 132 13.41 45.07 23.20
C ARG A 132 12.22 45.49 22.36
N THR A 133 11.05 45.60 22.98
CA THR A 133 9.79 45.99 22.34
C THR A 133 9.68 47.51 22.17
N PRO A 134 9.59 48.05 20.93
CA PRO A 134 8.95 49.34 20.71
C PRO A 134 7.44 49.12 20.51
N ARG A 135 6.63 49.79 21.34
CA ARG A 135 5.18 49.94 21.17
C ARG A 135 4.91 50.71 19.88
N VAL A 136 4.16 50.12 18.95
CA VAL A 136 3.63 50.79 17.77
C VAL A 136 2.10 50.78 17.87
N PRO A 137 1.41 51.92 17.59
CA PRO A 137 -0.03 52.02 17.73
C PRO A 137 -0.81 51.30 16.61
N THR A 138 -1.98 50.87 17.03
CA THR A 138 -3.06 50.15 16.34
C THR A 138 -3.51 50.81 15.03
N ALA A 139 -3.41 50.07 13.93
CA ALA A 139 -4.19 50.30 12.72
C ALA A 139 -5.01 49.03 12.42
N ALA A 140 -6.30 49.22 12.22
CA ALA A 140 -7.34 48.19 12.22
C ALA A 140 -7.22 47.16 11.07
N PRO A 141 -7.55 45.87 11.30
CA PRO A 141 -7.69 44.91 10.22
C PRO A 141 -9.00 45.14 9.43
N VAL A 142 -8.89 45.08 8.11
CA VAL A 142 -10.01 45.08 7.17
C VAL A 142 -10.73 43.73 7.28
N SER A 143 -11.99 43.75 7.71
CA SER A 143 -12.89 42.59 7.69
C SER A 143 -13.02 42.04 6.27
N ARG A 144 -12.46 40.85 6.05
CA ARG A 144 -12.94 39.98 4.97
C ARG A 144 -13.99 39.05 5.56
N ASP A 145 -15.21 39.24 5.09
CA ASP A 145 -16.31 38.30 5.26
C ASP A 145 -15.87 36.94 4.73
N VAL A 146 -15.57 36.02 5.64
CA VAL A 146 -15.37 34.61 5.31
C VAL A 146 -16.75 33.95 5.39
N PRO A 147 -17.20 33.24 4.35
CA PRO A 147 -18.47 32.54 4.40
C PRO A 147 -18.43 31.53 5.56
N SER A 148 -19.40 31.72 6.45
CA SER A 148 -19.69 30.91 7.61
C SER A 148 -19.81 29.44 7.21
N ALA A 149 -18.78 28.65 7.50
CA ALA A 149 -18.87 27.19 7.47
C ALA A 149 -19.82 26.77 8.60
N SER A 150 -21.05 26.48 8.20
CA SER A 150 -22.16 26.09 9.05
C SER A 150 -21.78 24.94 9.98
N GLY A 151 -22.14 25.10 11.25
CA GLY A 151 -21.68 24.33 12.40
C GLY A 151 -21.92 22.82 12.35
N GLY A 152 -20.87 22.07 12.66
CA GLY A 152 -20.98 20.77 13.31
C GLY A 152 -20.63 20.93 14.78
N ARG A 153 -21.62 21.20 15.63
CA ARG A 153 -21.42 21.23 17.09
C ARG A 153 -20.83 19.89 17.51
N LEU A 154 -19.62 19.92 18.08
CA LEU A 154 -19.12 18.85 18.93
C LEU A 154 -20.10 18.74 20.10
N SER A 155 -21.06 17.82 20.01
CA SER A 155 -21.82 17.37 21.18
C SER A 155 -20.82 16.72 22.12
N ALA A 156 -20.24 17.55 22.98
CA ALA A 156 -19.69 17.11 24.24
C ALA A 156 -20.83 16.36 24.95
N GLN A 157 -20.59 15.06 25.19
CA GLN A 157 -21.50 14.08 25.78
C GLN A 157 -22.35 13.28 24.77
N GLY A 158 -21.80 12.16 24.32
CA GLY A 158 -22.56 10.91 24.29
C GLY A 158 -22.39 10.02 23.06
N GLN A 159 -22.65 10.53 21.86
CA GLN A 159 -22.75 9.67 20.68
C GLN A 159 -22.23 10.37 19.42
N ILE A 160 -21.16 9.83 18.84
CA ILE A 160 -20.66 10.28 17.53
C ILE A 160 -21.55 9.62 16.49
N THR A 161 -22.52 10.37 15.99
CA THR A 161 -23.33 9.96 14.84
C THR A 161 -22.57 10.25 13.56
N LEU A 162 -22.35 9.22 12.74
CA LEU A 162 -21.73 9.38 11.42
C LEU A 162 -22.68 10.07 10.45
N SER A 163 -22.16 11.01 9.67
CA SER A 163 -22.88 11.59 8.52
C SER A 163 -23.12 10.53 7.44
N VAL A 164 -24.04 10.81 6.50
CA VAL A 164 -24.35 9.86 5.41
C VAL A 164 -23.10 9.56 4.58
N GLU A 165 -22.34 10.59 4.23
CA GLU A 165 -21.07 10.47 3.49
C GLU A 165 -20.05 9.64 4.27
N GLU A 166 -19.92 9.85 5.59
CA GLU A 166 -19.00 9.08 6.42
C GLU A 166 -19.38 7.60 6.53
N ARG A 167 -20.68 7.28 6.50
CA ARG A 167 -21.13 5.88 6.45
C ARG A 167 -20.76 5.22 5.12
N GLU A 168 -20.88 5.94 4.00
CA GLU A 168 -20.45 5.41 2.71
C GLU A 168 -18.93 5.16 2.65
N VAL A 169 -18.14 6.10 3.18
CA VAL A 169 -16.69 5.93 3.31
C VAL A 169 -16.36 4.73 4.19
N ALA A 170 -17.04 4.57 5.34
CA ALA A 170 -16.83 3.43 6.22
C ALA A 170 -17.09 2.10 5.49
N ARG A 171 -18.21 1.99 4.77
CA ARG A 171 -18.57 0.79 4.00
C ARG A 171 -17.55 0.49 2.89
N ARG A 172 -17.10 1.50 2.15
CA ARG A 172 -16.10 1.32 1.08
C ARG A 172 -14.71 0.97 1.62
N SER A 173 -14.35 1.49 2.78
CA SER A 173 -13.04 1.26 3.38
C SER A 173 -12.82 -0.16 3.89
N ARG A 174 -13.89 -0.90 4.17
CA ARG A 174 -13.86 -2.26 4.71
C ARG A 174 -14.93 -3.15 4.06
N LEU A 175 -14.63 -3.59 2.84
CA LEU A 175 -15.48 -4.49 2.06
C LEU A 175 -15.51 -5.93 2.63
N ASP A 176 -14.57 -6.25 3.51
CA ASP A 176 -14.43 -7.52 4.22
C ASP A 176 -15.40 -7.67 5.40
N LEU A 177 -16.02 -6.57 5.85
CA LEU A 177 -16.91 -6.56 7.01
C LEU A 177 -18.35 -6.19 6.63
N PRO A 178 -19.34 -6.66 7.41
CA PRO A 178 -20.72 -6.18 7.28
C PRO A 178 -20.80 -4.67 7.46
N ALA A 179 -21.66 -4.00 6.68
CA ALA A 179 -21.80 -2.54 6.68
C ALA A 179 -21.98 -1.93 8.07
N ALA A 180 -22.81 -2.55 8.92
CA ALA A 180 -23.05 -2.08 10.29
C ALA A 180 -21.79 -2.13 11.17
N GLU A 181 -20.94 -3.15 10.98
CA GLU A 181 -19.71 -3.30 11.75
C GLU A 181 -18.61 -2.35 11.26
N ALA A 182 -18.51 -2.14 9.93
CA ALA A 182 -17.62 -1.14 9.35
C ALA A 182 -17.94 0.27 9.85
N GLU A 183 -19.23 0.65 9.88
CA GLU A 183 -19.70 1.92 10.43
C GLU A 183 -19.35 2.04 11.93
N ARG A 184 -19.56 1.00 12.74
CA ARG A 184 -19.24 1.00 14.18
C ARG A 184 -17.74 1.21 14.43
N LEU A 185 -16.88 0.52 13.69
CA LEU A 185 -15.43 0.66 13.81
C LEU A 185 -14.96 2.06 13.39
N TYR A 186 -15.52 2.59 12.31
CA TYR A 186 -15.21 3.94 11.84
C TYR A 186 -15.59 4.99 12.90
N ALA A 187 -16.79 4.88 13.49
CA ALA A 187 -17.23 5.76 14.58
C ALA A 187 -16.32 5.68 15.81
N ALA A 188 -15.88 4.47 16.21
CA ALA A 188 -14.95 4.27 17.31
C ALA A 188 -13.58 4.91 17.05
N ASN A 189 -13.04 4.75 15.84
CA ASN A 189 -11.77 5.37 15.45
C ASN A 189 -11.88 6.89 15.40
N LYS A 190 -12.99 7.43 14.89
CA LYS A 190 -13.26 8.87 14.89
C LYS A 190 -13.33 9.42 16.33
N ALA A 191 -13.96 8.70 17.24
CA ALA A 191 -14.01 9.05 18.66
C ALA A 191 -12.62 9.08 19.30
N ARG A 192 -11.80 8.05 19.01
CA ARG A 192 -10.44 7.95 19.50
C ARG A 192 -9.57 9.10 18.98
N LEU A 193 -9.66 9.41 17.69
CA LEU A 193 -8.94 10.55 17.10
C LEU A 193 -9.38 11.88 17.70
N ALA A 194 -10.68 12.07 17.95
CA ALA A 194 -11.18 13.27 18.60
C ALA A 194 -10.59 13.44 20.01
N ARG A 195 -10.48 12.35 20.79
CA ARG A 195 -9.81 12.37 22.11
C ARG A 195 -8.32 12.72 21.99
N MET A 196 -7.59 12.07 21.09
CA MET A 196 -6.16 12.35 20.90
C MET A 196 -5.89 13.79 20.45
N ARG A 197 -6.81 14.41 19.70
CA ARG A 197 -6.74 15.84 19.34
C ARG A 197 -6.97 16.75 20.55
N LEU A 198 -7.91 16.41 21.43
CA LEU A 198 -8.13 17.15 22.68
C LEU A 198 -6.94 17.02 23.63
N ASP A 199 -6.33 15.84 23.70
CA ASP A 199 -5.17 15.55 24.53
C ASP A 199 -3.85 16.10 23.95
N GLY A 200 -3.88 16.70 22.75
CA GLY A 200 -2.70 17.28 22.09
C GLY A 200 -1.66 16.26 21.58
N THR A 201 -1.95 14.96 21.66
CA THR A 201 -1.06 13.89 21.16
C THR A 201 -1.16 13.70 19.64
N TYR A 202 -2.21 14.22 19.02
CA TYR A 202 -2.37 14.19 17.56
C TYR A 202 -2.22 15.61 16.98
N PRO A 203 -1.15 15.91 16.23
CA PRO A 203 -0.95 17.23 15.65
C PRO A 203 -2.07 17.54 14.66
N ARG A 204 -2.62 18.75 14.75
CA ARG A 204 -3.60 19.24 13.79
C ARG A 204 -2.87 19.47 12.47
N SER A 205 -3.13 18.64 11.47
CA SER A 205 -2.55 18.79 10.14
C SER A 205 -2.86 20.20 9.61
N GLY A 206 -1.86 21.07 9.53
CA GLY A 206 -1.98 22.45 9.06
C GLY A 206 -1.54 23.55 10.05
N GLU A 207 -1.17 23.22 11.29
CA GLU A 207 -0.46 24.16 12.19
C GLU A 207 1.04 23.81 12.18
N GLY A 208 1.76 24.35 11.20
CA GLY A 208 3.21 24.24 11.03
C GLY A 208 3.73 25.35 10.14
#